data_AF-A0A6A1Q1X1-F1
#
_entry.id   AF-A0A6A1Q1X1-F1
#
_cell.length_a   1.000
_cell.length_b   1.000
_cell.length_c   1.000
_cell.angle_alpha   90.00
_cell.angle_beta   90.00
_cell.angle_gamma   90.00
#
_symmetry.space_group_name_H-M   'P 1'
#
loop_
_entity.id
_entity.type
_entity.pdbx_description
1 polymer ?
#
loop_
_entity_poly.entity_id
_entity_poly.type
_entity_poly.pdbx_seq_one_letter_code
_entity_poly.pdbx_strand_id
1 'polypeptide(L)'
;MGSRASTLLRDEELEEIKKETGFAFRLYDLDKDDKISRDELLQVLRMMVGVNISDEQLGSIADRTIQEADQDGDSAISFTEFVKVLEKVDVEQKMSIRFLH
;
A
#
# COMPACT_ATOMS: atom_id res chain seq x y z
N MET A 1 5.31 37.56 -0.80
CA MET A 1 5.96 36.66 0.18
C MET A 1 4.92 36.33 1.23
N GLY A 2 4.46 35.08 1.28
CA GLY A 2 3.36 34.68 2.16
C GLY A 2 3.27 33.16 2.26
N SER A 3 3.99 32.64 3.25
CA SER A 3 3.83 31.37 3.97
C SER A 3 3.86 30.04 3.19
N ARG A 4 5.04 29.41 3.28
CA ARG A 4 5.28 27.97 3.14
C ARG A 4 4.64 27.21 4.32
N ALA A 5 3.32 27.08 4.32
CA ALA A 5 2.60 26.20 5.25
C ALA A 5 2.12 24.97 4.48
N SER A 6 3.06 24.16 3.98
CA SER A 6 2.76 22.82 3.48
C SER A 6 2.80 21.86 4.66
N THR A 7 1.64 21.76 5.33
CA THR A 7 1.10 20.56 5.98
C THR A 7 2.05 19.77 6.88
N LEU A 8 2.29 20.28 8.10
CA LEU A 8 2.67 19.42 9.23
C LEU A 8 1.38 18.71 9.69
N LEU A 9 1.19 17.45 9.28
CA LEU A 9 0.17 16.59 9.86
C LEU A 9 0.40 16.52 11.38
N ARG A 10 -0.67 16.58 12.18
CA ARG A 10 -0.53 16.51 13.64
C ARG A 10 -0.01 15.13 14.03
N ASP A 11 0.79 15.04 15.08
CA ASP A 11 1.40 13.78 15.52
C ASP A 11 0.35 12.66 15.73
N GLU A 12 -0.87 13.02 16.16
CA GLU A 12 -2.00 12.09 16.30
C GLU A 12 -2.48 11.50 14.96
N GLU A 13 -2.58 12.31 13.91
CA GLU A 13 -2.98 11.88 12.55
C GLU A 13 -1.89 10.98 11.95
N LEU A 14 -0.62 11.28 12.19
CA LEU A 14 0.50 10.44 11.76
C LEU A 14 0.48 9.07 12.44
N GLU A 15 0.16 9.01 13.73
CA GLU A 15 0.06 7.75 14.47
C GLU A 15 -1.14 6.90 14.04
N GLU A 16 -2.25 7.54 13.67
CA GLU A 16 -3.42 6.85 13.10
C GLU A 16 -3.10 6.28 11.71
N ILE A 17 -2.49 7.08 10.83
CA ILE A 17 -2.02 6.62 9.51
C ILE A 17 -1.01 5.46 9.66
N LYS A 18 -0.07 5.53 10.60
CA LYS A 18 0.87 4.42 10.85
C LYS A 18 0.18 3.16 11.33
N LYS A 19 -0.83 3.27 12.20
CA LYS A 19 -1.60 2.11 12.67
C LYS A 19 -2.41 1.47 11.54
N GLU A 20 -3.09 2.28 10.74
CA GLU A 20 -3.88 1.81 9.60
C GLU A 20 -2.99 1.20 8.53
N THR A 21 -1.90 1.89 8.18
CA THR A 21 -0.92 1.42 7.20
C THR A 21 -0.23 0.15 7.68
N GLY A 22 0.10 0.06 8.96
CA GLY A 22 0.65 -1.16 9.56
C GLY A 22 -0.34 -2.32 9.57
N PHE A 23 -1.64 -2.06 9.74
CA PHE A 23 -2.65 -3.10 9.61
C PHE A 23 -2.80 -3.57 8.17
N ALA A 24 -2.86 -2.65 7.20
CA ALA A 24 -2.90 -2.98 5.78
C ALA A 24 -1.67 -3.78 5.36
N PHE A 25 -0.46 -3.35 5.75
CA PHE A 25 0.79 -4.06 5.47
C PHE A 25 0.75 -5.51 5.95
N ARG A 26 0.30 -5.75 7.18
CA ARG A 26 0.14 -7.10 7.75
C ARG A 26 -0.95 -7.95 7.10
N LEU A 27 -1.84 -7.37 6.29
CA LEU A 27 -2.76 -8.16 5.47
C LEU A 27 -2.10 -8.68 4.19
N TYR A 28 -1.06 -7.99 3.72
CA TYR A 28 -0.27 -8.39 2.56
C TYR A 28 0.92 -9.27 2.94
N ASP A 29 1.62 -8.97 4.03
CA ASP A 29 2.71 -9.77 4.58
C ASP A 29 2.14 -10.99 5.34
N LEU A 30 2.12 -12.14 4.67
CA LEU A 30 1.47 -13.36 5.15
C LEU A 30 2.41 -14.21 5.99
N ASP A 31 3.70 -14.23 5.66
CA ASP A 31 4.70 -15.00 6.38
C ASP A 31 5.38 -14.23 7.52
N LYS A 32 5.15 -12.91 7.60
CA LYS A 32 5.63 -11.99 8.65
C LYS A 32 7.13 -11.80 8.62
N ASP A 33 7.72 -11.74 7.43
CA ASP A 33 9.14 -11.44 7.24
C ASP A 33 9.44 -9.92 7.17
N ASP A 34 8.44 -9.08 7.44
CA ASP A 34 8.46 -7.62 7.35
C ASP A 34 8.63 -7.08 5.92
N LYS A 35 8.34 -7.92 4.91
CA LYS A 35 8.30 -7.56 3.49
C LYS A 35 7.03 -8.11 2.84
N ILE A 36 6.66 -7.52 1.71
CA ILE A 36 5.62 -8.06 0.84
C ILE A 36 6.30 -8.58 -0.40
N SER A 37 6.34 -9.90 -0.52
CA SER A 37 6.85 -10.56 -1.71
C SER A 37 5.85 -10.48 -2.86
N ARG A 38 6.35 -10.75 -4.08
CA ARG A 38 5.53 -10.88 -5.28
C ARG A 38 4.39 -11.88 -5.12
N ASP A 39 4.68 -13.03 -4.53
CA ASP A 39 3.72 -14.12 -4.43
C ASP A 39 2.62 -13.78 -3.42
N GLU A 40 2.95 -13.11 -2.32
CA GLU A 40 1.98 -12.64 -1.34
C GLU A 40 1.08 -11.54 -1.90
N LEU A 41 1.67 -10.55 -2.60
CA LEU A 41 0.89 -9.51 -3.29
C LEU A 41 -0.09 -10.14 -4.28
N LEU A 42 0.38 -11.10 -5.07
CA LEU A 42 -0.43 -11.80 -6.06
C LEU A 42 -1.52 -12.65 -5.41
N GLN A 43 -1.24 -13.29 -4.26
CA GLN A 43 -2.23 -14.02 -3.48
C GLN A 43 -3.34 -13.11 -2.97
N VAL A 44 -3.00 -11.93 -2.43
CA VAL A 44 -4.00 -10.97 -1.96
C VAL A 44 -4.81 -10.39 -3.12
N LEU A 45 -4.17 -10.03 -4.24
CA LEU A 45 -4.86 -9.55 -5.44
C LEU A 45 -5.86 -10.58 -5.98
N ARG A 46 -5.51 -11.87 -5.98
CA ARG A 46 -6.44 -12.96 -6.34
C ARG A 46 -7.65 -13.00 -5.40
N MET A 47 -7.44 -12.85 -4.10
CA MET A 47 -8.54 -12.83 -3.12
C MET A 47 -9.46 -11.62 -3.28
N MET A 48 -8.92 -10.45 -3.66
CA MET A 48 -9.68 -9.20 -3.78
C MET A 48 -10.45 -9.06 -5.09
N VAL A 49 -9.88 -9.49 -6.22
CA VAL A 49 -10.41 -9.16 -7.56
C VAL A 49 -11.31 -10.27 -8.15
N GLY A 50 -11.21 -11.50 -7.62
CA GLY A 50 -12.08 -12.61 -8.04
C GLY A 50 -11.86 -13.07 -9.49
N VAL A 51 -12.87 -13.72 -10.08
CA VAL A 51 -12.80 -14.46 -11.37
C VAL A 51 -12.70 -13.58 -12.63
N ASN A 52 -12.68 -12.25 -12.48
CA ASN A 52 -12.82 -11.30 -13.58
C ASN A 52 -11.50 -10.84 -14.20
N ILE A 53 -10.35 -11.17 -13.60
CA ILE A 53 -9.02 -10.84 -14.12
C ILE A 53 -8.21 -12.12 -14.27
N SER A 54 -7.47 -12.24 -15.38
CA SER A 54 -6.63 -13.41 -15.63
C SER A 54 -5.38 -13.42 -14.74
N ASP A 55 -4.86 -14.61 -14.47
CA ASP A 55 -3.61 -14.79 -13.72
C ASP A 55 -2.42 -14.02 -14.32
N GLU A 56 -2.38 -13.90 -15.64
CA GLU A 56 -1.35 -13.14 -16.36
C GLU A 56 -1.48 -11.63 -16.09
N GLN A 57 -2.70 -11.10 -16.10
CA GLN A 57 -2.94 -9.70 -15.77
C GLN A 57 -2.61 -9.41 -14.30
N LEU A 58 -2.98 -10.31 -13.38
CA LEU A 58 -2.60 -10.19 -11.96
C LEU A 58 -1.08 -10.22 -11.78
N GLY A 59 -0.39 -11.09 -12.51
CA GLY A 59 1.07 -11.13 -12.57
C GLY A 59 1.65 -9.79 -13.01
N SER A 60 1.19 -9.27 -14.15
CA SER A 60 1.66 -7.98 -14.66
C SER A 60 1.35 -6.81 -13.72
N ILE A 61 0.25 -6.85 -12.96
CA ILE A 61 -0.06 -5.82 -11.96
C ILE A 61 0.92 -5.94 -10.79
N ALA A 62 1.12 -7.14 -10.24
CA ALA A 62 2.05 -7.38 -9.15
C ALA A 62 3.48 -6.97 -9.52
N ASP A 63 3.94 -7.34 -10.71
CA ASP A 63 5.28 -6.99 -11.23
C ASP A 63 5.48 -5.47 -11.31
N ARG A 64 4.48 -4.74 -11.85
CA ARG A 64 4.55 -3.28 -11.94
C ARG A 64 4.49 -2.63 -10.56
N THR A 65 3.64 -3.12 -9.66
CA THR A 65 3.51 -2.57 -8.31
C THR A 65 4.82 -2.72 -7.54
N ILE A 66 5.48 -3.89 -7.62
CA ILE A 66 6.79 -4.07 -6.99
C ILE A 66 7.82 -3.14 -7.63
N GLN A 67 7.91 -3.12 -8.96
CA GLN A 67 8.87 -2.27 -9.67
C GLN A 67 8.72 -0.78 -9.35
N GLU A 68 7.50 -0.30 -9.12
CA GLU A 68 7.23 1.11 -8.76
C GLU A 68 7.50 1.42 -7.29
N ALA A 69 7.37 0.43 -6.41
CA ALA A 69 7.53 0.55 -4.96
C ALA A 69 8.99 0.35 -4.51
N ASP A 70 9.64 -0.65 -5.06
CA ASP A 70 10.99 -1.14 -4.74
C ASP A 70 12.04 -0.07 -5.08
N GLN A 71 12.67 0.47 -4.04
CA GLN A 71 13.71 1.50 -4.14
C GLN A 71 15.10 0.96 -3.84
N ASP A 72 15.20 -0.17 -3.16
CA ASP A 72 16.48 -0.78 -2.78
C ASP A 72 16.90 -1.97 -3.67
N GLY A 73 16.00 -2.42 -4.55
CA GLY A 73 16.22 -3.45 -5.55
C GLY A 73 16.12 -4.87 -5.00
N ASP A 74 15.50 -5.08 -3.84
CA ASP A 74 15.38 -6.41 -3.22
C ASP A 74 14.22 -7.27 -3.79
N SER A 75 13.46 -6.72 -4.76
CA SER A 75 12.31 -7.36 -5.39
C SER A 75 11.14 -7.67 -4.45
N ALA A 76 11.05 -6.95 -3.33
CA ALA A 76 9.95 -6.98 -2.39
C ALA A 76 9.52 -5.54 -2.04
N ILE A 77 8.48 -5.41 -1.21
CA ILE A 77 8.05 -4.11 -0.70
C ILE A 77 8.20 -4.12 0.81
N SER A 78 9.17 -3.36 1.32
CA SER A 78 9.33 -3.13 2.75
C SER A 78 8.21 -2.23 3.30
N PHE A 79 7.99 -2.24 4.61
CA PHE A 79 7.03 -1.32 5.24
C PHE A 79 7.29 0.15 4.88
N THR A 80 8.56 0.55 4.77
CA THR A 80 8.94 1.93 4.43
C THR A 80 8.54 2.28 2.99
N GLU A 81 8.72 1.36 2.05
CA GLU A 81 8.32 1.56 0.66
C GLU A 81 6.80 1.54 0.51
N PHE A 82 6.12 0.68 1.25
CA PHE A 82 4.67 0.61 1.30
C PHE A 82 4.05 1.95 1.76
N VAL A 83 4.58 2.55 2.83
CA VAL A 83 4.15 3.89 3.29
C VAL A 83 4.39 4.93 2.20
N LYS A 84 5.56 4.94 1.54
CA LYS A 84 5.85 5.90 0.46
C LYS A 84 4.94 5.74 -0.76
N VAL A 85 4.54 4.51 -1.10
CA VAL A 85 3.56 4.26 -2.17
C VAL A 85 2.21 4.81 -1.77
N LEU A 86 1.80 4.58 -0.52
CA LEU A 86 0.55 5.12 0.00
C LEU A 86 0.57 6.63 0.12
N GLU A 87 1.68 7.29 0.47
CA GLU A 87 1.77 8.76 0.46
C GLU A 87 1.55 9.38 -0.93
N LYS A 88 1.86 8.63 -2.00
CA LYS A 88 1.61 9.05 -3.39
C LYS A 88 0.18 8.80 -3.85
N VAL A 89 -0.54 7.94 -3.15
CA VAL A 89 -1.96 7.64 -3.40
C VAL A 89 -2.76 8.51 -2.43
N ASP A 90 -3.80 9.20 -2.87
CA ASP A 90 -4.65 9.98 -1.96
C ASP A 90 -5.45 9.00 -1.06
N VAL A 91 -4.82 8.52 0.03
CA VAL A 91 -5.34 7.45 0.91
C VAL A 91 -6.66 7.88 1.53
N GLU A 92 -6.80 9.17 1.86
CA GLU A 92 -8.04 9.76 2.38
C GLU A 92 -9.25 9.51 1.45
N GLN A 93 -9.03 9.52 0.13
CA GLN A 93 -10.12 9.33 -0.84
C GLN A 93 -10.45 7.87 -1.16
N LYS A 94 -9.51 6.94 -0.96
CA LYS A 94 -9.72 5.50 -1.28
C LYS A 94 -10.03 4.63 -0.07
N MET A 95 -9.59 5.02 1.13
CA MET A 95 -9.89 4.30 2.37
C MET A 95 -11.16 4.80 3.07
N SER A 96 -11.73 5.92 2.62
CA SER A 96 -13.06 6.34 3.03
C SER A 96 -14.13 5.42 2.42
N ILE A 97 -14.43 4.33 3.12
CA ILE A 97 -15.70 3.65 2.89
C ILE A 97 -16.79 4.60 3.41
N ARG A 98 -17.41 5.34 2.48
CA ARG A 98 -18.62 6.14 2.76
C ARG A 98 -19.79 5.20 3.01
N PHE A 99 -19.75 4.47 4.12
CA PHE A 99 -20.96 3.97 4.73
C PHE A 99 -21.69 5.20 5.31
N LEU A 100 -22.97 5.33 4.97
CA LEU A 100 -23.92 6.39 5.33
C LEU A 100 -24.03 7.55 4.31
N HIS A 101 -24.79 7.28 3.24
CA HIS A 101 -26.13 7.88 3.17
C HIS A 101 -27.15 6.76 2.89
#